data_AF-A0A5E4GN91-F1
#
_entry.id   AF-A0A5E4GN91-F1
#
_cell.length_a   1.000
_cell.length_b   1.000
_cell.length_c   1.000
_cell.angle_alpha   90.00
_cell.angle_beta   90.00
_cell.angle_gamma   90.00
#
_symmetry.space_group_name_H-M   'P 1'
#
loop_
_entity.id
_entity.type
_entity.pdbx_description
1 polymer ?
#
loop_
_entity_poly.entity_id
_entity_poly.type
_entity_poly.pdbx_seq_one_letter_code
_entity_poly.pdbx_strand_id
1 'polypeptide(L)'
;GIGVLIDMSLISISGSNSLDMHDLLQEMGREIVHEDGIGCGKLCFSKCPKSLPNTIRYLYWERYPLQSLPSTFSAENLVELLMPHSELEKLWNKSQYICLLYCCNLGNLKLIDLSYSYHLAEVPDLSHSRKIQHINHECCASLVQIQSYFQYLDKLTYIHLGSCWNLKYLPEMPGNVEFLNLKRAAIKELPLSVWSNEKISFLDIEYCEYLEHLPSSS
;
A
#
# COMPACT_ATOMS: atom_id res chain seq x y z
N GLY A 1 -11.34 26.44 -2.14
CA GLY A 1 -12.51 25.70 -1.63
C GLY A 1 -13.12 24.86 -2.74
N ILE A 2 -14.04 25.43 -3.51
CA ILE A 2 -14.79 24.69 -4.54
C ILE A 2 -13.93 24.26 -5.75
N GLY A 3 -12.94 25.07 -6.14
CA GLY A 3 -12.01 24.72 -7.22
C GLY A 3 -11.20 23.44 -6.96
N VAL A 4 -10.86 23.16 -5.69
CA VAL A 4 -10.15 21.93 -5.31
C VAL A 4 -11.08 20.72 -5.42
N LEU A 5 -12.36 20.88 -5.09
CA LEU A 5 -13.37 19.83 -5.27
C LEU A 5 -13.67 19.56 -6.75
N ILE A 6 -13.58 20.58 -7.60
CA ILE A 6 -13.70 20.45 -9.06
C ILE A 6 -12.45 19.78 -9.64
N ASP A 7 -11.24 20.18 -9.20
CA ASP A 7 -9.96 19.58 -9.62
C ASP A 7 -9.80 18.13 -9.14
N MET A 8 -10.45 17.76 -8.03
CA MET A 8 -10.55 16.37 -7.56
C MET A 8 -11.68 15.57 -8.24
N SER A 9 -12.38 16.17 -9.22
CA SER A 9 -13.52 15.60 -9.96
C SER A 9 -14.68 15.11 -9.08
N LEU A 10 -14.80 15.71 -7.90
CA LEU A 10 -15.77 15.34 -6.88
C LEU A 10 -17.12 16.05 -7.12
N ILE A 11 -17.09 17.24 -7.70
CA ILE A 11 -18.27 18.04 -8.07
C ILE A 11 -18.02 18.66 -9.45
N SER A 12 -19.01 18.62 -10.33
CA SER A 12 -19.01 19.35 -11.61
C SER A 12 -20.00 20.51 -11.57
N ILE A 13 -19.73 21.56 -12.36
CA ILE A 13 -20.65 22.67 -12.56
C ILE A 13 -21.16 22.57 -14.00
N SER A 14 -22.47 22.38 -14.16
CA SER A 14 -23.10 22.28 -15.48
C SER A 14 -23.21 23.66 -16.14
N GLY A 15 -23.41 23.68 -17.46
CA GLY A 15 -23.57 24.93 -18.24
C GLY A 15 -24.78 25.78 -17.86
N SER A 16 -25.66 25.30 -16.97
CA SER A 16 -26.78 26.05 -16.39
C SER A 16 -26.51 26.55 -14.96
N ASN A 17 -25.25 26.56 -14.52
CA ASN A 17 -24.83 26.88 -13.14
C ASN A 17 -25.43 25.95 -12.07
N SER A 18 -25.82 24.70 -12.42
CA SER A 18 -26.12 23.67 -11.42
C SER A 18 -24.84 23.01 -10.93
N LEU A 19 -24.76 22.73 -9.63
CA LEU A 19 -23.70 21.92 -9.03
C LEU A 19 -24.15 20.47 -9.06
N ASP A 20 -23.50 19.66 -9.89
CA ASP A 20 -23.77 18.23 -10.00
C ASP A 20 -22.68 17.47 -9.22
N MET A 21 -23.09 16.64 -8.28
CA MET A 21 -22.17 15.87 -7.45
C MET A 21 -21.93 14.49 -8.08
N HIS A 22 -20.69 14.00 -8.08
CA HIS A 22 -20.38 12.67 -8.62
C HIS A 22 -21.17 11.58 -7.86
N ASP A 23 -21.67 10.55 -8.54
CA ASP A 23 -22.56 9.52 -7.95
C ASP A 23 -21.99 8.90 -6.67
N LEU A 24 -20.67 8.69 -6.62
CA LEU A 24 -19.96 8.22 -5.44
C LEU A 24 -20.00 9.21 -4.26
N LEU A 25 -19.90 10.52 -4.51
CA LEU A 25 -20.06 11.51 -3.44
C LEU A 25 -21.50 11.66 -3.00
N GLN A 26 -22.45 11.47 -3.91
CA GLN A 26 -23.85 11.38 -3.53
C GLN A 26 -24.11 10.13 -2.69
N GLU A 27 -23.46 9.01 -3.00
CA GLU A 27 -23.56 7.77 -2.24
C GLU A 27 -22.88 7.89 -0.86
N MET A 28 -21.67 8.43 -0.81
CA MET A 28 -20.95 8.77 0.44
C MET A 28 -21.73 9.78 1.29
N GLY A 29 -22.33 10.81 0.67
CA GLY A 29 -23.16 11.80 1.34
C GLY A 29 -24.45 11.21 1.90
N ARG A 30 -25.07 10.25 1.19
CA ARG A 30 -26.24 9.51 1.67
C ARG A 30 -25.92 8.62 2.87
N GLU A 31 -24.73 8.00 2.90
CA GLU A 31 -24.29 7.20 4.05
C GLU A 31 -24.03 8.07 5.30
N ILE A 32 -23.46 9.28 5.15
CA ILE A 32 -23.25 10.22 6.27
C ILE A 32 -24.58 10.63 6.93
N VAL A 33 -25.64 10.80 6.16
CA VAL A 33 -26.96 11.21 6.69
C VAL A 33 -27.67 10.07 7.46
N HIS A 34 -27.16 8.84 7.38
CA HIS A 34 -27.69 7.70 8.13
C HIS A 34 -26.98 7.42 9.47
N GLU A 35 -25.85 8.08 9.76
CA GLU A 35 -25.12 7.93 11.04
C GLU A 35 -25.21 9.22 11.87
N ASP A 36 -26.34 9.44 12.54
CA ASP A 36 -26.35 10.27 13.75
C ASP A 36 -25.58 9.53 14.85
N GLY A 37 -24.27 9.78 14.96
CA GLY A 37 -23.47 9.13 16.00
C GLY A 37 -21.97 9.39 16.01
N ILE A 38 -21.56 10.59 16.43
CA ILE A 38 -20.26 10.89 17.07
C ILE A 38 -19.01 10.75 16.18
N GLY A 39 -18.63 11.86 15.57
CA GLY A 39 -17.33 12.48 15.85
C GLY A 39 -16.06 11.71 15.46
N CYS A 40 -15.90 11.35 14.19
CA CYS A 40 -14.62 11.42 13.49
C CYS A 40 -14.93 11.38 11.99
N GLY A 41 -14.20 12.11 11.14
CA GLY A 41 -14.38 12.11 9.67
C GLY A 41 -13.97 10.77 9.02
N LYS A 42 -14.50 9.67 9.53
CA LYS A 42 -14.18 8.30 9.17
C LYS A 42 -15.24 7.83 8.18
N LEU A 43 -14.84 7.63 6.92
CA LEU A 43 -15.70 7.07 5.88
C LEU A 43 -15.83 5.57 6.12
N CYS A 44 -16.93 5.15 6.74
CA CYS A 44 -17.29 3.75 6.91
C CYS A 44 -18.16 3.30 5.73
N PHE A 45 -17.59 2.63 4.74
CA PHE A 45 -18.38 2.04 3.66
C PHE A 45 -19.15 0.83 4.20
N SER A 46 -20.47 0.95 4.33
CA SER A 46 -21.34 -0.13 4.82
C SER A 46 -21.45 -1.29 3.82
N LYS A 47 -21.15 -1.01 2.54
CA LYS A 47 -21.11 -1.95 1.42
C LYS A 47 -19.93 -1.62 0.50
N CYS A 48 -19.28 -2.64 -0.04
CA CYS A 48 -18.19 -2.43 -1.00
C CYS A 48 -18.78 -1.81 -2.30
N PRO A 49 -18.36 -0.61 -2.73
CA PRO A 49 -18.75 -0.05 -4.01
C PRO A 49 -18.38 -1.02 -5.12
N LYS A 50 -19.29 -1.22 -6.08
CA LYS A 50 -19.09 -2.14 -7.22
C LYS A 50 -17.89 -1.75 -8.10
N SER A 51 -17.42 -0.51 -7.99
CA SER A 51 -16.28 0.04 -8.72
C SER A 51 -15.63 1.18 -7.95
N LEU A 52 -14.31 1.30 -8.06
CA LEU A 52 -13.56 2.47 -7.61
C LEU A 52 -13.25 3.38 -8.81
N PRO A 53 -13.34 4.71 -8.67
CA PRO A 53 -13.03 5.63 -9.75
C PRO A 53 -11.51 5.70 -9.99
N ASN A 54 -11.11 5.63 -11.27
CA ASN A 54 -9.69 5.61 -11.68
C ASN A 54 -8.99 6.97 -11.55
N THR A 55 -9.72 8.02 -11.17
CA THR A 55 -9.19 9.37 -10.91
C THR A 55 -8.59 9.51 -9.50
N ILE A 56 -8.75 8.51 -8.64
CA ILE A 56 -8.24 8.57 -7.26
C ILE A 56 -6.73 8.66 -7.26
N ARG A 57 -6.23 9.65 -6.51
CA ARG A 57 -4.80 9.86 -6.24
C ARG A 57 -4.39 9.44 -4.84
N TYR A 58 -5.30 9.50 -3.87
CA TYR A 58 -5.04 9.16 -2.48
C TYR A 58 -6.21 8.31 -1.99
N LEU A 59 -5.94 7.07 -1.60
CA LEU A 59 -6.95 6.14 -1.11
C LEU A 59 -6.61 5.76 0.32
N TYR A 60 -7.48 6.11 1.27
CA TYR A 60 -7.46 5.58 2.63
C TYR A 60 -8.69 4.71 2.85
N TRP A 61 -8.48 3.46 3.27
CA TRP A 61 -9.56 2.51 3.53
C TRP A 61 -9.16 1.46 4.57
N GLU A 62 -9.36 1.79 5.83
CA GLU A 62 -9.17 0.86 6.93
C GLU A 62 -10.20 -0.30 6.84
N ARG A 63 -9.74 -1.53 7.07
CA ARG A 63 -10.57 -2.76 7.07
C ARG A 63 -11.29 -3.01 5.74
N TYR A 64 -10.58 -2.87 4.62
CA TYR A 64 -11.15 -3.21 3.32
C TYR A 64 -11.55 -4.69 3.28
N PRO A 65 -12.82 -5.01 2.95
CA PRO A 65 -13.39 -6.32 3.23
C PRO A 65 -13.20 -7.35 2.13
N LEU A 66 -12.66 -6.97 0.97
CA LEU A 66 -12.47 -7.91 -0.15
C LEU A 66 -11.03 -8.41 -0.19
N GLN A 67 -10.88 -9.62 -0.72
CA GLN A 67 -9.58 -10.30 -0.86
C GLN A 67 -8.66 -9.66 -1.91
N SER A 68 -9.21 -8.83 -2.81
CA SER A 68 -8.47 -8.03 -3.78
C SER A 68 -9.24 -6.76 -4.17
N LEU A 69 -8.54 -5.78 -4.76
CA LEU A 69 -9.20 -4.62 -5.36
C LEU A 69 -10.07 -5.04 -6.55
N PRO A 70 -11.15 -4.29 -6.86
CA PRO A 70 -12.00 -4.60 -8.00
C PRO A 70 -11.17 -4.63 -9.29
N SER A 71 -11.41 -5.61 -10.16
CA SER A 71 -10.62 -5.77 -11.39
C SER A 71 -10.73 -4.58 -12.35
N THR A 72 -11.79 -3.79 -12.22
CA THR A 72 -12.08 -2.57 -13.00
C THR A 72 -11.31 -1.34 -12.54
N PHE A 73 -10.72 -1.38 -11.34
CA PHE A 73 -9.97 -0.26 -10.80
C PHE A 73 -8.58 -0.18 -11.45
N SER A 74 -8.27 0.97 -12.05
CA SER A 74 -6.94 1.35 -12.49
C SER A 74 -6.30 2.29 -11.48
N ALA A 75 -5.14 1.88 -10.96
CA ALA A 75 -4.35 2.63 -10.00
C ALA A 75 -3.31 3.57 -10.65
N GLU A 76 -3.45 3.92 -11.93
CA GLU A 76 -2.49 4.76 -12.68
C GLU A 76 -2.24 6.14 -12.06
N ASN A 77 -3.30 6.75 -11.51
CA ASN A 77 -3.22 8.07 -10.88
C ASN A 77 -2.86 8.00 -9.40
N LEU A 78 -2.80 6.79 -8.83
CA LEU A 78 -2.62 6.57 -7.41
C LEU A 78 -1.23 7.00 -6.97
N VAL A 79 -1.17 7.85 -5.95
CA VAL A 79 0.04 8.37 -5.32
C VAL A 79 0.22 7.72 -3.96
N GLU A 80 -0.86 7.55 -3.19
CA GLU A 80 -0.82 6.92 -1.87
C GLU A 80 -1.98 5.94 -1.72
N LEU A 81 -1.65 4.77 -1.20
CA LEU A 81 -2.60 3.71 -0.92
C LEU A 81 -2.45 3.26 0.53
N LEU A 82 -3.44 3.57 1.36
CA LEU A 82 -3.46 3.29 2.78
C LEU A 82 -4.67 2.40 3.08
N MET A 83 -4.49 1.10 3.17
CA MET A 83 -5.57 0.15 3.45
C MET A 83 -5.20 -0.80 4.59
N PRO A 84 -4.98 -0.28 5.82
CA PRO A 84 -4.58 -1.10 6.95
C PRO A 84 -5.75 -1.99 7.40
N HIS A 85 -5.43 -3.10 8.08
CA HIS A 85 -6.38 -4.08 8.63
C HIS A 85 -7.28 -4.75 7.57
N SER A 86 -6.83 -4.85 6.33
CA SER A 86 -7.67 -5.34 5.23
C SER A 86 -7.70 -6.87 5.14
N GLU A 87 -8.79 -7.40 4.61
CA GLU A 87 -8.99 -8.83 4.31
C GLU A 87 -8.29 -9.26 3.00
N LEU A 88 -7.32 -8.45 2.54
CA LEU A 88 -6.61 -8.67 1.29
C LEU A 88 -5.77 -9.94 1.37
N GLU A 89 -5.97 -10.84 0.41
CA GLU A 89 -5.02 -11.92 0.10
C GLU A 89 -3.99 -11.45 -0.92
N LYS A 90 -4.43 -10.62 -1.87
CA LYS A 90 -3.65 -10.02 -2.96
C LYS A 90 -4.21 -8.66 -3.30
N LEU A 91 -3.35 -7.68 -3.55
CA LEU A 91 -3.84 -6.34 -3.87
C LEU A 91 -4.42 -6.24 -5.30
N TRP A 92 -3.69 -6.75 -6.29
CA TRP A 92 -4.12 -6.82 -7.70
C TRP A 92 -3.95 -8.24 -8.26
N ASN A 93 -4.84 -8.65 -9.17
CA ASN A 93 -4.92 -10.03 -9.67
C ASN A 93 -4.02 -10.29 -10.88
N LYS A 94 -3.58 -11.55 -11.08
CA LYS A 94 -2.70 -11.93 -12.20
C LYS A 94 -3.27 -11.65 -13.60
N SER A 95 -4.59 -11.63 -13.79
CA SER A 95 -5.19 -11.24 -15.08
C SER A 95 -5.00 -9.74 -15.40
N GLN A 96 -4.73 -8.91 -14.39
CA GLN A 96 -4.29 -7.54 -14.60
C GLN A 96 -2.85 -7.50 -15.14
N TYR A 97 -2.02 -8.55 -15.05
CA TYR A 97 -0.62 -8.50 -15.55
C TYR A 97 -0.52 -8.24 -17.05
N ILE A 98 -1.46 -8.75 -17.84
CA ILE A 98 -1.51 -8.51 -19.29
C ILE A 98 -1.94 -7.06 -19.60
N CYS A 99 -2.74 -6.43 -18.72
CA CYS A 99 -3.03 -4.99 -18.77
C CYS A 99 -1.98 -4.12 -18.05
N LEU A 100 -1.22 -4.64 -17.08
CA LEU A 100 -0.17 -3.93 -16.31
C LEU A 100 1.10 -3.75 -17.15
N LEU A 101 1.34 -4.61 -18.14
CA LEU A 101 2.41 -4.44 -19.12
C LEU A 101 2.18 -3.29 -20.11
N TYR A 102 0.93 -2.82 -20.28
CA TYR A 102 0.58 -1.82 -21.30
C TYR A 102 -0.26 -0.62 -20.81
N CYS A 103 -0.97 -0.71 -19.67
CA CYS A 103 -1.93 0.30 -19.22
C CYS A 103 -1.76 0.70 -17.74
N CYS A 104 -1.63 -0.24 -16.81
CA CYS A 104 -1.65 0.09 -15.38
C CYS A 104 -0.27 0.51 -14.84
N ASN A 105 0.19 1.70 -15.23
CA ASN A 105 1.43 2.29 -14.74
C ASN A 105 1.23 2.81 -13.30
N LEU A 106 1.62 2.03 -12.28
CA LEU A 106 1.76 2.50 -10.89
C LEU A 106 2.88 3.55 -10.71
N GLY A 107 3.39 4.14 -11.80
CA GLY A 107 4.51 5.08 -11.82
C GLY A 107 4.29 6.36 -11.02
N ASN A 108 3.09 6.62 -10.50
CA ASN A 108 2.83 7.72 -9.57
C ASN A 108 2.86 7.33 -8.10
N LEU A 109 2.80 6.04 -7.78
CA LEU A 109 2.70 5.54 -6.41
C LEU A 109 3.98 5.87 -5.64
N LYS A 110 3.82 6.51 -4.49
CA LYS A 110 4.88 6.92 -3.55
C LYS A 110 4.80 6.17 -2.25
N LEU A 111 3.59 5.84 -1.80
CA LEU A 111 3.37 5.19 -0.52
C LEU A 111 2.34 4.09 -0.65
N ILE A 112 2.65 2.95 -0.02
CA ILE A 112 1.70 1.87 0.19
C ILE A 112 1.74 1.42 1.66
N ASP A 113 0.58 1.37 2.29
CA ASP A 113 0.38 0.81 3.63
C ASP A 113 -0.75 -0.22 3.56
N LEU A 114 -0.41 -1.49 3.74
CA LEU A 114 -1.35 -2.59 3.89
C LEU A 114 -1.13 -3.30 5.24
N SER A 115 -0.65 -2.56 6.25
CA SER A 115 -0.37 -3.10 7.58
C SER A 115 -1.58 -3.81 8.18
N TYR A 116 -1.32 -4.79 9.03
CA TYR A 116 -2.32 -5.63 9.70
C TYR A 116 -3.26 -6.40 8.75
N SER A 117 -2.89 -6.56 7.47
CA SER A 117 -3.59 -7.43 6.53
C SER A 117 -3.09 -8.87 6.68
N TYR A 118 -3.65 -9.59 7.66
CA TYR A 118 -3.15 -10.91 8.08
C TYR A 118 -3.17 -11.97 6.97
N HIS A 119 -4.07 -11.84 6.00
CA HIS A 119 -4.23 -12.75 4.87
C HIS A 119 -3.32 -12.42 3.67
N LEU A 120 -2.61 -11.29 3.68
CA LEU A 120 -1.79 -10.84 2.56
C LEU A 120 -0.60 -11.78 2.37
N ALA A 121 -0.63 -12.56 1.29
CA ALA A 121 0.36 -13.61 1.03
C ALA A 121 1.54 -13.13 0.19
N GLU A 122 1.34 -12.08 -0.60
CA GLU A 122 2.37 -11.50 -1.48
C GLU A 122 2.30 -9.97 -1.48
N VAL A 123 3.47 -9.33 -1.54
CA VAL A 123 3.55 -7.89 -1.84
C VAL A 123 3.10 -7.67 -3.29
N PRO A 124 2.26 -6.65 -3.57
CA PRO A 124 1.90 -6.28 -4.93
C PRO A 124 3.12 -6.11 -5.83
N ASP A 125 3.02 -6.40 -7.13
CA ASP A 125 4.12 -6.09 -8.05
C ASP A 125 4.29 -4.57 -8.18
N LEU A 126 5.42 -4.07 -7.69
CA LEU A 126 5.82 -2.65 -7.70
C LEU A 126 7.02 -2.41 -8.62
N SER A 127 7.40 -3.36 -9.47
CA SER A 127 8.60 -3.28 -10.33
C SER A 127 8.64 -2.03 -11.23
N HIS A 128 7.48 -1.48 -11.58
CA HIS A 128 7.33 -0.28 -12.41
C HIS A 128 7.03 1.00 -11.60
N SER A 129 6.87 0.88 -10.28
CA SER A 129 6.55 2.00 -9.38
C SER A 129 7.81 2.78 -9.00
N ARG A 130 8.44 3.43 -9.98
CA ARG A 130 9.74 4.14 -9.82
C ARG A 130 9.72 5.32 -8.83
N LYS A 131 8.54 5.76 -8.39
CA LYS A 131 8.37 6.84 -7.39
C LYS A 131 8.13 6.33 -5.97
N ILE A 132 8.05 5.01 -5.76
CA ILE A 132 7.74 4.43 -4.45
C ILE A 132 8.86 4.78 -3.46
N GLN A 133 8.46 5.29 -2.30
CA GLN A 133 9.33 5.77 -1.23
C GLN A 133 9.07 5.04 0.07
N HIS A 134 7.82 4.63 0.30
CA HIS A 134 7.38 4.11 1.59
C HIS A 134 6.51 2.87 1.40
N ILE A 135 6.90 1.79 2.07
CA ILE A 135 6.16 0.52 2.10
C ILE A 135 5.96 0.12 3.56
N ASN A 136 4.69 0.02 3.98
CA ASN A 136 4.30 -0.50 5.28
C ASN A 136 3.46 -1.78 5.12
N HIS A 137 4.00 -2.89 5.57
CA HIS A 137 3.35 -4.20 5.64
C HIS A 137 3.50 -4.80 7.04
N GLU A 138 3.52 -3.96 8.08
CA GLU A 138 3.53 -4.43 9.47
C GLU A 138 2.42 -5.47 9.71
N CYS A 139 2.68 -6.49 10.53
CA CYS A 139 1.69 -7.50 10.92
C CYS A 139 1.04 -8.27 9.74
N CYS A 140 1.66 -8.33 8.57
CA CYS A 140 1.21 -9.18 7.45
C CYS A 140 1.64 -10.63 7.66
N ALA A 141 0.90 -11.37 8.49
CA ALA A 141 1.29 -12.69 8.96
C ALA A 141 1.40 -13.77 7.86
N SER A 142 0.71 -13.64 6.73
CA SER A 142 0.79 -14.62 5.62
C SER A 142 1.95 -14.37 4.66
N LEU A 143 2.69 -13.26 4.81
CA LEU A 143 3.78 -12.91 3.91
C LEU A 143 5.01 -13.79 4.16
N VAL A 144 5.47 -14.50 3.13
CA VAL A 144 6.60 -15.45 3.24
C VAL A 144 7.91 -14.90 2.70
N GLN A 145 7.84 -14.08 1.66
CA GLN A 145 9.03 -13.58 0.96
C GLN A 145 8.79 -12.20 0.35
N ILE A 146 9.85 -11.40 0.28
CA ILE A 146 9.89 -10.17 -0.52
C ILE A 146 10.47 -10.50 -1.91
N GLN A 147 9.92 -9.86 -2.95
CA GLN A 147 10.27 -10.16 -4.34
C GLN A 147 11.57 -9.45 -4.78
N SER A 148 12.36 -10.12 -5.63
CA SER A 148 13.71 -9.68 -6.02
C SER A 148 13.79 -8.34 -6.78
N TYR A 149 12.67 -7.83 -7.28
CA TYR A 149 12.65 -6.52 -7.93
C TYR A 149 12.86 -5.36 -6.95
N PHE A 150 12.71 -5.58 -5.64
CA PHE A 150 12.89 -4.54 -4.61
C PHE A 150 14.27 -3.87 -4.70
N GLN A 151 15.31 -4.61 -5.08
CA GLN A 151 16.67 -4.07 -5.28
C GLN A 151 16.74 -2.92 -6.30
N TYR A 152 15.75 -2.81 -7.20
CA TYR A 152 15.70 -1.81 -8.26
C TYR A 152 14.79 -0.61 -7.95
N LEU A 153 14.26 -0.50 -6.72
CA LEU A 153 13.42 0.60 -6.26
C LEU A 153 14.29 1.73 -5.67
N ASP A 154 14.93 2.51 -6.54
CA ASP A 154 15.94 3.54 -6.22
C ASP A 154 15.44 4.75 -5.40
N LYS A 155 14.13 4.84 -5.18
CA LYS A 155 13.49 5.87 -4.34
C LYS A 155 12.96 5.34 -3.00
N LEU A 156 12.96 4.02 -2.79
CA LEU A 156 12.43 3.37 -1.59
C LEU A 156 13.31 3.62 -0.36
N THR A 157 12.89 4.52 0.54
CA THR A 157 13.66 4.87 1.75
C THR A 157 13.12 4.18 3.00
N TYR A 158 11.84 3.79 3.02
CA TYR A 158 11.17 3.27 4.21
C TYR A 158 10.50 1.92 3.96
N ILE A 159 10.87 0.92 4.74
CA ILE A 159 10.30 -0.43 4.70
C ILE A 159 9.96 -0.88 6.13
N HIS A 160 8.68 -1.11 6.40
CA HIS A 160 8.22 -1.66 7.67
C HIS A 160 7.59 -3.04 7.47
N LEU A 161 8.27 -4.07 7.95
CA LEU A 161 7.89 -5.49 7.88
C LEU A 161 7.87 -6.13 9.28
N GLY A 162 7.75 -5.31 10.33
CA GLY A 162 7.67 -5.76 11.70
C GLY A 162 6.46 -6.68 11.92
N SER A 163 6.62 -7.68 12.79
CA SER A 163 5.61 -8.69 13.11
C SER A 163 5.10 -9.50 11.89
N CYS A 164 5.92 -9.66 10.85
CA CYS A 164 5.67 -10.61 9.76
C CYS A 164 6.23 -12.00 10.10
N TRP A 165 5.51 -12.73 10.96
CA TRP A 165 5.97 -13.99 11.57
C TRP A 165 6.31 -15.13 10.60
N ASN A 166 5.84 -15.09 9.36
CA ASN A 166 6.17 -16.10 8.34
C ASN A 166 7.19 -15.61 7.30
N LEU A 167 7.66 -14.37 7.40
CA LEU A 167 8.61 -13.79 6.45
C LEU A 167 9.98 -14.43 6.66
N LYS A 168 10.41 -15.22 5.68
CA LYS A 168 11.66 -16.02 5.73
C LYS A 168 12.75 -15.50 4.80
N TYR A 169 12.35 -14.91 3.68
CA TYR A 169 13.28 -14.58 2.60
C TYR A 169 13.21 -13.10 2.24
N LEU A 170 14.37 -12.45 2.30
CA LEU A 170 14.60 -11.12 1.78
C LEU A 170 15.52 -11.22 0.56
N PRO A 171 15.23 -10.49 -0.54
CA PRO A 171 16.16 -10.32 -1.65
C PRO A 171 17.24 -9.31 -1.28
N GLU A 172 18.18 -9.03 -2.19
CA GLU A 172 19.01 -7.83 -2.06
C GLU A 172 18.12 -6.57 -1.96
N MET A 173 18.47 -5.68 -1.03
CA MET A 173 17.77 -4.44 -0.74
C MET A 173 18.34 -3.27 -1.54
N PRO A 174 17.51 -2.28 -1.90
CA PRO A 174 18.00 -1.09 -2.59
C PRO A 174 18.93 -0.27 -1.67
N GLY A 175 20.03 0.26 -2.21
CA GLY A 175 21.04 1.00 -1.44
C GLY A 175 20.62 2.39 -0.94
N ASN A 176 19.33 2.73 -1.04
CA ASN A 176 18.74 3.98 -0.57
C ASN A 176 17.73 3.77 0.56
N VAL A 177 17.60 2.56 1.10
CA VAL A 177 16.81 2.31 2.31
C VAL A 177 17.46 3.02 3.50
N GLU A 178 16.68 3.79 4.23
CA GLU A 178 17.06 4.53 5.44
C GLU A 178 16.43 3.94 6.70
N PHE A 179 15.24 3.36 6.57
CA PHE A 179 14.49 2.71 7.63
C PHE A 179 14.08 1.30 7.21
N LEU A 180 14.51 0.30 7.98
CA LEU A 180 14.16 -1.10 7.79
C LEU A 180 13.75 -1.72 9.13
N ASN A 181 12.45 -1.99 9.30
CA ASN A 181 11.95 -2.72 10.46
C ASN A 181 11.60 -4.16 10.07
N LEU A 182 12.29 -5.12 10.69
CA LEU A 182 12.13 -6.56 10.55
C LEU A 182 11.83 -7.24 11.89
N LYS A 183 11.54 -6.48 12.94
CA LYS A 183 11.22 -6.97 14.28
C LYS A 183 10.24 -8.13 14.21
N ARG A 184 10.51 -9.24 14.91
CA ARG A 184 9.65 -10.45 14.94
C ARG A 184 9.41 -11.09 13.56
N ALA A 185 10.30 -10.90 12.60
CA ALA A 185 10.27 -11.67 11.35
C ALA A 185 10.95 -13.04 11.54
N ALA A 186 10.56 -14.03 10.73
CA ALA A 186 11.16 -15.37 10.75
C ALA A 186 12.33 -15.53 9.76
N ILE A 187 13.03 -14.42 9.51
CA ILE A 187 14.18 -14.37 8.62
C ILE A 187 15.35 -15.17 9.21
N LYS A 188 16.04 -15.90 8.36
CA LYS A 188 17.22 -16.68 8.77
C LYS A 188 18.53 -15.94 8.56
N GLU A 189 18.58 -15.10 7.55
CA GLU A 189 19.75 -14.32 7.17
C GLU A 189 19.28 -12.98 6.61
N LEU A 190 20.15 -11.98 6.70
CA LEU A 190 19.99 -10.71 6.01
C LEU A 190 20.92 -10.68 4.79
N PRO A 191 20.48 -10.12 3.65
CA PRO A 191 21.28 -9.99 2.44
C PRO A 191 22.49 -9.04 2.66
N LEU A 192 23.54 -9.19 1.85
CA LEU A 192 24.76 -8.37 1.98
C LEU A 192 24.50 -6.89 1.79
N SER A 193 23.55 -6.52 0.93
CA SER A 193 23.06 -5.14 0.79
C SER A 193 22.57 -4.53 2.11
N VAL A 194 21.97 -5.28 3.04
CA VAL A 194 21.54 -4.71 4.33
C VAL A 194 22.75 -4.38 5.20
N TRP A 195 23.76 -5.25 5.22
CA TRP A 195 24.97 -5.06 6.02
C TRP A 195 25.90 -3.97 5.48
N SER A 196 25.94 -3.79 4.18
CA SER A 196 26.79 -2.81 3.49
C SER A 196 26.12 -1.46 3.22
N ASN A 197 24.84 -1.31 3.57
CA ASN A 197 24.10 -0.08 3.29
C ASN A 197 24.36 1.01 4.35
N GLU A 198 25.21 1.96 3.98
CA GLU A 198 25.59 3.13 4.80
C GLU A 198 24.44 4.11 5.08
N LYS A 199 23.33 4.02 4.35
CA LYS A 199 22.18 4.92 4.53
C LYS A 199 21.17 4.42 5.54
N ILE A 200 21.22 3.15 5.95
CA ILE A 200 20.30 2.63 6.97
C ILE A 200 20.59 3.33 8.30
N SER A 201 19.69 4.25 8.65
CA SER A 201 19.71 4.98 9.91
C SER A 201 18.97 4.25 11.03
N PHE A 202 18.04 3.37 10.65
CA PHE A 202 17.27 2.55 11.56
C PHE A 202 17.13 1.12 11.01
N LEU A 203 17.65 0.15 11.76
CA LEU A 203 17.48 -1.28 11.52
C LEU A 203 16.95 -1.91 12.81
N ASP A 204 15.73 -2.45 12.76
CA ASP A 204 15.15 -3.21 13.87
C ASP A 204 15.03 -4.68 13.48
N ILE A 205 15.77 -5.52 14.20
CA ILE A 205 15.77 -6.99 14.08
C ILE A 205 15.47 -7.64 15.44
N GLU A 206 14.85 -6.89 16.35
CA GLU A 206 14.47 -7.41 17.67
C GLU A 206 13.54 -8.62 17.52
N TYR A 207 13.74 -9.64 18.34
CA TYR A 207 12.90 -10.85 18.35
C TYR A 207 12.86 -11.62 17.00
N CYS A 208 13.87 -11.47 16.14
CA CYS A 208 14.08 -12.38 15.01
C CYS A 208 14.71 -13.69 15.51
N GLU A 209 13.89 -14.59 16.05
CA GLU A 209 14.34 -15.81 16.75
C GLU A 209 15.12 -16.80 15.89
N TYR A 210 14.94 -16.75 14.56
CA TYR A 210 15.60 -17.63 13.60
C TYR A 210 16.82 -16.98 12.91
N LEU A 211 17.16 -15.73 13.22
CA LEU A 211 18.24 -15.03 12.56
C LEU A 211 19.59 -15.63 13.00
N GLU A 212 20.24 -16.29 12.05
CA GLU A 212 21.56 -16.87 12.20
C GLU A 212 22.59 -15.85 11.71
N HIS A 213 23.71 -15.72 12.42
CA HIS A 213 24.82 -14.81 12.07
C HIS A 213 24.45 -13.32 11.97
N LEU A 214 24.69 -12.59 13.06
CA LEU A 214 24.89 -11.13 12.95
C LEU A 214 26.29 -10.88 12.34
N PRO A 215 26.49 -9.80 11.55
CA PRO A 215 27.82 -9.42 11.13
C PRO A 215 28.64 -9.22 12.39
N SER A 216 29.76 -9.91 12.47
CA SER A 216 30.74 -9.68 13.51
C SER A 216 31.09 -8.20 13.48
N SER A 217 30.78 -7.48 14.55
CA SER A 217 31.20 -6.09 14.74
C SER A 217 32.73 -6.05 14.58
N SER A 218 33.17 -5.56 13.42
CA SER A 218 34.60 -5.38 13.09
C SER A 218 34.97 -3.93 13.30
#